data_AF-A0A9X6N579-F1
#
_entry.id   AF-A0A9X6N579-F1
#
_cell.length_a   1.000
_cell.length_b   1.000
_cell.length_c   1.000
_cell.angle_alpha   90.00
_cell.angle_beta   90.00
_cell.angle_gamma   90.00
#
_symmetry.space_group_name_H-M   'P 1'
#
loop_
_entity.id
_entity.type
_entity.pdbx_description
1 polymer ?
#
loop_
_entity_poly.entity_id
_entity_poly.type
_entity_poly.pdbx_seq_one_letter_code
_entity_poly.pdbx_strand_id
1 'polypeptide(L)'
;MGSRIMHVIIASGIAEKLSIHDKTSFLLGAVAPDAVHSKKEKGTSHFYAGTTKNYTRRIDYDSFFHKYESHIDSPFILGYYTHLIADDNWLSGFFLPWLKNRIENDETIAPLYYNDFKLLNAKLLHHYDQEQQLFSLLNQEAHIVDIEEVSKENVLAFRKYLFEDMLYPKQHLHEDLQVFTFDQIVGYIETAIEKGVFFIKQLSNEKSTSKI
;
A
#
# COMPACT_ATOMS: atom_id res chain seq x y z
N MET A 1 1.72 -7.47 -4.77
CA MET A 1 1.39 -6.27 -3.99
C MET A 1 0.45 -6.70 -2.90
N GLY A 2 0.48 -6.02 -1.76
CA GLY A 2 -0.43 -6.30 -0.66
C GLY A 2 -1.89 -6.05 -1.07
N SER A 3 -2.85 -6.39 -0.21
CA SER A 3 -4.23 -5.97 -0.44
C SER A 3 -4.40 -4.47 -0.17
N ARG A 4 -5.44 -3.87 -0.72
CA ARG A 4 -5.77 -2.45 -0.49
C ARG A 4 -5.90 -2.14 1.01
N ILE A 5 -6.48 -3.06 1.78
CA ILE A 5 -6.61 -2.95 3.23
C ILE A 5 -5.25 -2.93 3.93
N MET A 6 -4.28 -3.75 3.48
CA MET A 6 -2.91 -3.68 4.02
C MET A 6 -2.30 -2.31 3.79
N HIS A 7 -2.45 -1.72 2.59
CA HIS A 7 -1.93 -0.38 2.31
C HIS A 7 -2.57 0.69 3.20
N VAL A 8 -3.88 0.63 3.43
CA VAL A 8 -4.56 1.55 4.36
C VAL A 8 -4.06 1.39 5.79
N ILE A 9 -3.90 0.16 6.29
CA ILE A 9 -3.41 -0.11 7.64
C ILE A 9 -1.97 0.40 7.81
N ILE A 10 -1.10 0.10 6.84
CA ILE A 10 0.28 0.60 6.83
C ILE A 10 0.28 2.13 6.87
N ALA A 11 -0.51 2.77 6.03
CA ALA A 11 -0.59 4.22 5.98
C ALA A 11 -1.15 4.83 7.28
N SER A 12 -2.13 4.19 7.92
CA SER A 12 -2.67 4.63 9.21
C SER A 12 -1.61 4.57 10.31
N GLY A 13 -0.87 3.46 10.40
CA GLY A 13 0.21 3.31 11.37
C GLY A 13 1.35 4.32 11.16
N ILE A 14 1.68 4.64 9.90
CA ILE A 14 2.66 5.70 9.58
C ILE A 14 2.11 7.08 9.99
N ALA A 15 0.87 7.38 9.63
CA ALA A 15 0.22 8.65 9.93
C ALA A 15 0.16 8.92 11.44
N GLU A 16 -0.08 7.90 12.25
CA GLU A 16 -0.04 7.98 13.71
C GLU A 16 1.37 8.26 14.24
N LYS A 17 2.36 7.47 13.83
CA LYS A 17 3.76 7.63 14.26
C LYS A 17 4.37 8.98 13.88
N LEU A 18 3.89 9.59 12.79
CA LEU A 18 4.35 10.89 12.30
C LEU A 18 3.41 12.04 12.67
N SER A 19 2.30 11.78 13.37
CA SER A 19 1.28 12.79 13.71
C SER A 19 0.78 13.58 12.50
N ILE A 20 0.54 12.90 11.38
CA ILE A 20 -0.01 13.51 10.17
C ILE A 20 -1.42 14.02 10.48
N HIS A 21 -1.64 15.32 10.29
CA HIS A 21 -2.91 15.99 10.60
C HIS A 21 -4.01 15.61 9.61
N ASP A 22 -3.75 15.74 8.31
CA ASP A 22 -4.69 15.34 7.25
C ASP A 22 -4.50 13.85 6.92
N LYS A 23 -5.01 13.01 7.82
CA LYS A 23 -4.98 11.55 7.65
C LYS A 23 -5.74 11.10 6.42
N THR A 24 -6.87 11.74 6.10
CA THR A 24 -7.73 11.32 5.00
C THR A 24 -7.02 11.42 3.66
N SER A 25 -6.37 12.55 3.37
CA SER A 25 -5.58 12.70 2.14
C SER A 25 -4.41 11.72 2.10
N PHE A 26 -3.75 11.50 3.24
CA PHE A 26 -2.65 10.54 3.35
C PHE A 26 -3.08 9.10 3.05
N LEU A 27 -4.17 8.63 3.67
CA LEU A 27 -4.69 7.28 3.44
C LEU A 27 -5.15 7.07 1.99
N LEU A 28 -5.77 8.08 1.38
CA LEU A 28 -6.18 7.99 -0.03
C LEU A 28 -4.98 8.04 -0.98
N GLY A 29 -3.93 8.78 -0.64
CA GLY A 29 -2.65 8.71 -1.33
C GLY A 29 -2.08 7.29 -1.34
N ALA A 30 -2.12 6.61 -0.20
CA ALA A 30 -1.58 5.26 -0.04
C ALA A 30 -2.33 4.16 -0.81
N VAL A 31 -3.48 4.47 -1.40
CA VAL A 31 -4.22 3.54 -2.27
C VAL A 31 -4.35 4.06 -3.71
N ALA A 32 -3.94 5.30 -3.95
CA ALA A 32 -4.05 5.96 -5.25
C ALA A 32 -3.34 5.19 -6.38
N PRO A 33 -2.15 4.57 -6.18
CA PRO A 33 -1.52 3.78 -7.24
C PRO A 33 -2.43 2.67 -7.76
N ASP A 34 -3.26 2.10 -6.86
CA ASP A 34 -4.15 1.02 -7.22
C ASP A 34 -5.40 1.43 -8.01
N ALA A 35 -5.70 2.72 -8.06
CA ALA A 35 -6.92 3.27 -8.66
C ALA A 35 -6.87 3.41 -10.20
N VAL A 36 -6.02 2.64 -10.87
CA VAL A 36 -5.89 2.63 -12.34
C VAL A 36 -6.55 1.40 -12.97
N HIS A 37 -6.87 1.47 -14.27
CA HIS A 37 -7.74 0.48 -14.93
C HIS A 37 -6.99 -0.51 -15.82
N SER A 38 -5.80 -0.17 -16.31
CA SER A 38 -5.04 -1.01 -17.24
C SER A 38 -3.70 -1.47 -16.66
N LYS A 39 -3.17 -2.56 -17.22
CA LYS A 39 -1.84 -3.06 -16.89
C LYS A 39 -0.72 -2.06 -17.23
N LYS A 40 -0.92 -1.24 -18.26
CA LYS A 40 0.05 -0.19 -18.65
C LYS A 40 0.09 0.91 -17.59
N GLU A 41 -1.07 1.41 -17.18
CA GLU A 41 -1.18 2.41 -16.12
C GLU A 41 -0.72 1.85 -14.77
N LYS A 42 -0.94 0.56 -14.49
CA LYS A 42 -0.35 -0.12 -13.32
C LYS A 42 1.17 -0.01 -13.33
N GLY A 43 1.79 -0.13 -14.50
CA GLY A 43 3.24 0.01 -14.64
C GLY A 43 3.75 1.39 -14.26
N THR A 44 3.07 2.44 -14.68
CA THR A 44 3.44 3.83 -14.41
C THR A 44 3.12 4.23 -12.97
N SER A 45 1.92 3.92 -12.49
CA SER A 45 1.48 4.22 -11.12
C SER A 45 2.31 3.55 -10.03
N HIS A 46 2.79 2.33 -10.26
CA HIS A 46 3.63 1.63 -9.29
C HIS A 46 5.11 1.83 -9.54
N PHE A 47 5.51 2.75 -10.43
CA PHE A 47 6.92 3.03 -10.73
C PHE A 47 7.74 1.76 -10.99
N TYR A 48 7.17 0.81 -11.75
CA TYR A 48 7.83 -0.46 -12.00
C TYR A 48 9.09 -0.27 -12.85
N ALA A 49 10.23 -0.73 -12.33
CA ALA A 49 11.49 -0.75 -13.04
C ALA A 49 12.06 -2.18 -13.13
N GLY A 50 12.98 -2.37 -14.08
CA GLY A 50 13.61 -3.67 -14.33
C GLY A 50 12.64 -4.76 -14.79
N THR A 51 13.07 -6.02 -14.70
CA THR A 51 12.29 -7.17 -15.19
C THR A 51 12.33 -8.36 -14.24
N THR A 52 11.28 -9.18 -14.27
CA THR A 52 11.24 -10.44 -13.51
C THR A 52 12.08 -11.54 -14.15
N LYS A 53 12.50 -11.40 -15.42
CA LYS A 53 13.27 -12.41 -16.16
C LYS A 53 14.73 -12.47 -15.72
N ASN A 54 15.29 -11.33 -15.32
CA ASN A 54 16.68 -11.20 -14.89
C ASN A 54 16.80 -10.76 -13.42
N TYR A 55 15.73 -10.94 -12.63
CA TYR A 55 15.72 -10.64 -11.19
C TYR A 55 16.04 -9.17 -10.84
N THR A 56 15.76 -8.22 -11.74
CA THR A 56 15.97 -6.78 -11.51
C THR A 56 14.68 -6.01 -11.22
N ARG A 57 13.53 -6.71 -11.18
CA ARG A 57 12.23 -6.12 -10.93
C ARG A 57 12.22 -5.43 -9.57
N ARG A 58 11.87 -4.14 -9.56
CA ARG A 58 11.79 -3.31 -8.34
C ARG A 58 10.70 -2.25 -8.49
N ILE A 59 10.40 -1.57 -7.38
CA ILE A 59 9.63 -0.33 -7.36
C ILE A 59 10.60 0.85 -7.27
N ASP A 60 10.56 1.76 -8.23
CA ASP A 60 11.46 2.93 -8.29
C ASP A 60 10.82 4.14 -7.59
N TYR A 61 10.66 4.02 -6.27
CA TYR A 61 10.06 5.08 -5.46
C TYR A 61 10.95 6.33 -5.34
N ASP A 62 12.26 6.21 -5.62
CA ASP A 62 13.17 7.37 -5.70
C ASP A 62 12.83 8.26 -6.90
N SER A 63 12.51 7.65 -8.06
CA SER A 63 12.04 8.39 -9.23
C SER A 63 10.70 9.08 -8.96
N PHE A 64 9.78 8.47 -8.20
CA PHE A 64 8.54 9.12 -7.77
C PHE A 64 8.85 10.34 -6.89
N PHE A 65 9.72 10.17 -5.90
CA PHE A 65 10.13 11.26 -5.02
C PHE A 65 10.69 12.45 -5.81
N HIS A 66 11.66 12.22 -6.70
CA HIS A 66 12.23 13.29 -7.52
C HIS A 66 11.19 13.96 -8.43
N LYS A 67 10.26 13.19 -8.98
CA LYS A 67 9.19 13.74 -9.84
C LYS A 67 8.24 14.67 -9.08
N TYR A 68 7.96 14.36 -7.82
CA TYR A 68 6.98 15.07 -6.98
C TYR A 68 7.59 15.80 -5.78
N GLU A 69 8.89 16.08 -5.80
CA GLU A 69 9.64 16.71 -4.69
C GLU A 69 9.01 18.05 -4.27
N SER A 70 8.57 18.85 -5.24
CA SER A 70 7.89 20.13 -5.00
C SER A 70 6.54 19.99 -4.26
N HIS A 71 5.95 18.79 -4.25
CA HIS A 71 4.68 18.49 -3.61
C HIS A 71 4.84 17.55 -2.41
N ILE A 72 6.06 17.27 -1.94
CA ILE A 72 6.30 16.28 -0.89
C ILE A 72 5.78 16.70 0.49
N ASP A 73 5.39 17.96 0.68
CA ASP A 73 4.68 18.41 1.89
C ASP A 73 3.18 18.03 1.85
N SER A 74 2.68 17.55 0.71
CA SER A 74 1.31 17.06 0.58
C SER A 74 1.15 15.70 1.26
N PRO A 75 0.21 15.57 2.22
CA PRO A 75 -0.11 14.28 2.83
C PRO A 75 -0.50 13.23 1.79
N PHE A 76 -1.20 13.62 0.71
CA PHE A 76 -1.55 12.71 -0.38
C PHE A 76 -0.31 12.15 -1.10
N ILE A 77 0.68 12.98 -1.40
CA ILE A 77 1.93 12.54 -2.07
C ILE A 77 2.76 11.66 -1.13
N LEU A 78 2.84 12.01 0.16
CA LEU A 78 3.52 11.16 1.15
C LEU A 78 2.82 9.81 1.30
N GLY A 79 1.48 9.79 1.31
CA GLY A 79 0.70 8.56 1.29
C GLY A 79 1.04 7.68 0.08
N TYR A 80 1.03 8.27 -1.12
CA TYR A 80 1.42 7.59 -2.36
C TYR A 80 2.83 7.01 -2.27
N TYR A 81 3.78 7.79 -1.75
CA TYR A 81 5.15 7.33 -1.55
C TYR A 81 5.23 6.09 -0.64
N THR A 82 4.47 6.07 0.45
CA THR A 82 4.44 4.89 1.35
C THR A 82 3.83 3.65 0.72
N HIS A 83 2.89 3.81 -0.22
CA HIS A 83 2.40 2.68 -1.01
C HIS A 83 3.54 2.03 -1.79
N LEU A 84 4.35 2.83 -2.49
CA LEU A 84 5.46 2.33 -3.29
C LEU A 84 6.51 1.61 -2.43
N ILE A 85 6.80 2.13 -1.23
CA ILE A 85 7.69 1.47 -0.27
C ILE A 85 7.11 0.12 0.19
N ALA A 86 5.82 0.07 0.53
CA ALA A 86 5.15 -1.16 0.95
C ALA A 86 5.18 -2.21 -0.17
N ASP A 87 4.93 -1.77 -1.41
CA ASP A 87 4.99 -2.63 -2.58
C ASP A 87 6.39 -3.19 -2.86
N ASP A 88 7.43 -2.38 -2.67
CA ASP A 88 8.81 -2.83 -2.77
C ASP A 88 9.13 -3.90 -1.71
N ASN A 89 8.66 -3.69 -0.48
CA ASN A 89 8.78 -4.68 0.60
C ASN A 89 8.07 -5.98 0.27
N TRP A 90 6.85 -5.91 -0.27
CA TRP A 90 6.11 -7.09 -0.70
C TRP A 90 6.84 -7.82 -1.82
N LEU A 91 7.29 -7.05 -2.82
CA LEU A 91 7.96 -7.58 -4.01
C LEU A 91 9.25 -8.31 -3.65
N SER A 92 10.10 -7.68 -2.84
CA SER A 92 11.40 -8.20 -2.44
C SER A 92 11.34 -9.21 -1.30
N GLY A 93 10.34 -9.16 -0.43
CA GLY A 93 10.20 -10.05 0.72
C GLY A 93 9.35 -11.31 0.47
N PHE A 94 8.27 -11.20 -0.31
CA PHE A 94 7.34 -12.31 -0.56
C PHE A 94 7.38 -12.76 -2.01
N PHE A 95 7.15 -11.84 -2.95
CA PHE A 95 6.86 -12.20 -4.33
C PHE A 95 8.06 -12.83 -5.05
N LEU A 96 9.18 -12.12 -5.14
CA LEU A 96 10.35 -12.58 -5.87
C LEU A 96 11.09 -13.75 -5.20
N PRO A 97 11.29 -13.79 -3.87
CA PRO A 97 12.13 -14.83 -3.26
C PRO A 97 11.57 -16.24 -3.38
N TRP A 98 10.24 -16.40 -3.29
CA TRP A 98 9.65 -17.74 -3.25
C TRP A 98 8.27 -17.84 -3.90
N LEU A 99 7.38 -16.85 -3.69
CA LEU A 99 5.97 -16.98 -4.08
C LEU A 99 5.79 -17.06 -5.60
N LYS A 100 6.55 -16.27 -6.37
CA LYS A 100 6.55 -16.32 -7.84
C LYS A 100 6.85 -17.73 -8.34
N ASN A 101 7.91 -18.35 -7.82
CA ASN A 101 8.29 -19.69 -8.23
C ASN A 101 7.18 -20.71 -7.92
N ARG A 102 6.58 -20.63 -6.72
CA ARG A 102 5.46 -21.50 -6.33
C ARG A 102 4.26 -21.36 -7.27
N ILE A 103 3.84 -20.13 -7.59
CA ILE A 103 2.73 -19.87 -8.50
C ILE A 103 3.02 -20.38 -9.93
N GLU A 104 4.25 -20.22 -10.41
CA GLU A 104 4.63 -20.66 -11.77
C GLU A 104 4.75 -22.18 -11.92
N ASN A 105 4.98 -22.91 -10.82
CA ASN A 105 5.17 -24.36 -10.84
C ASN A 105 3.99 -25.15 -10.25
N ASP A 106 2.99 -24.46 -9.72
CA ASP A 106 1.80 -25.06 -9.10
C ASP A 106 0.60 -24.12 -9.26
N GLU A 107 -0.23 -24.40 -10.28
CA GLU A 107 -1.40 -23.59 -10.63
C GLU A 107 -2.43 -23.51 -9.49
N THR A 108 -2.39 -24.45 -8.53
CA THR A 108 -3.30 -24.46 -7.38
C THR A 108 -3.00 -23.33 -6.40
N ILE A 109 -1.76 -22.82 -6.38
CA ILE A 109 -1.33 -21.80 -5.41
C ILE A 109 -1.97 -20.44 -5.70
N ALA A 110 -2.16 -20.07 -6.97
CA ALA A 110 -2.69 -18.76 -7.32
C ALA A 110 -4.10 -18.51 -6.74
N PRO A 111 -5.09 -19.42 -6.91
CA PRO A 111 -6.39 -19.29 -6.25
C PRO A 111 -6.32 -19.18 -4.72
N LEU A 112 -5.48 -19.99 -4.06
CA LEU A 112 -5.31 -19.97 -2.60
C LEU A 112 -4.72 -18.64 -2.14
N TYR A 113 -3.72 -18.14 -2.86
CA TYR A 113 -3.09 -16.84 -2.63
C TYR A 113 -4.10 -15.69 -2.73
N TYR A 114 -4.97 -15.70 -3.74
CA TYR A 114 -6.04 -14.71 -3.86
C TYR A 114 -7.12 -14.85 -2.79
N ASN A 115 -7.41 -16.08 -2.34
CA ASN A 115 -8.35 -16.32 -1.27
C ASN A 115 -7.83 -15.79 0.07
N ASP A 116 -6.55 -15.99 0.36
CA ASP A 116 -5.92 -15.50 1.58
C ASP A 116 -6.06 -13.99 1.74
N PHE A 117 -6.03 -13.19 0.67
CA PHE A 117 -6.27 -11.75 0.81
C PHE A 117 -7.67 -11.41 1.34
N LYS A 118 -8.70 -12.19 1.00
CA LYS A 118 -10.07 -11.98 1.52
C LYS A 118 -10.15 -12.32 3.00
N LEU A 119 -9.47 -13.39 3.41
CA LEU A 119 -9.38 -13.80 4.81
C LEU A 119 -8.54 -12.79 5.62
N LEU A 120 -7.44 -12.31 5.03
CA LEU A 120 -6.56 -11.31 5.63
C LEU A 120 -7.26 -9.98 5.82
N ASN A 121 -8.10 -9.52 4.89
CA ASN A 121 -8.89 -8.29 5.10
C ASN A 121 -9.70 -8.38 6.40
N ALA A 122 -10.37 -9.50 6.65
CA ALA A 122 -11.12 -9.73 7.88
C ALA A 122 -10.22 -9.72 9.14
N LYS A 123 -9.17 -10.56 9.13
CA LYS A 123 -8.27 -10.74 10.27
C LYS A 123 -7.49 -9.47 10.61
N LEU A 124 -7.03 -8.73 9.60
CA LEU A 124 -6.28 -7.50 9.76
C LEU A 124 -7.15 -6.33 10.24
N LEU A 125 -8.37 -6.17 9.72
CA LEU A 125 -9.30 -5.16 10.24
C LEU A 125 -9.68 -5.48 11.69
N HIS A 126 -9.87 -6.76 12.03
CA HIS A 126 -10.09 -7.15 13.43
C HIS A 126 -8.85 -6.96 14.32
N HIS A 127 -7.63 -6.91 13.77
CA HIS A 127 -6.42 -6.71 14.55
C HIS A 127 -6.08 -5.22 14.72
N TYR A 128 -6.18 -4.44 13.63
CA TYR A 128 -5.71 -3.04 13.58
C TYR A 128 -6.82 -1.99 13.62
N ASP A 129 -8.07 -2.34 13.30
CA ASP A 129 -9.18 -1.37 13.17
C ASP A 129 -10.47 -1.89 13.82
N GLN A 130 -10.38 -2.41 15.06
CA GLN A 130 -11.54 -2.97 15.76
C GLN A 130 -12.69 -1.98 15.94
N GLU A 131 -12.35 -0.70 16.11
CA GLU A 131 -13.31 0.40 16.27
C GLU A 131 -13.84 0.94 14.93
N GLN A 132 -13.41 0.37 13.80
CA GLN A 132 -13.86 0.74 12.44
C GLN A 132 -13.63 2.22 12.11
N GLN A 133 -12.53 2.79 12.61
CA GLN A 133 -12.17 4.19 12.41
C GLN A 133 -11.75 4.46 10.96
N LEU A 134 -11.16 3.47 10.27
CA LEU A 134 -10.68 3.63 8.89
C LEU A 134 -11.82 3.97 7.93
N PHE A 135 -13.00 3.36 8.11
CA PHE A 135 -14.18 3.70 7.30
C PHE A 135 -14.53 5.18 7.44
N SER A 136 -14.59 5.68 8.67
CA SER A 136 -14.93 7.08 8.93
C SER A 136 -13.90 8.04 8.34
N LEU A 137 -12.60 7.71 8.40
CA LEU A 137 -11.53 8.53 7.83
C LEU A 137 -11.63 8.56 6.30
N LEU A 138 -11.68 7.39 5.66
CA LEU A 138 -11.70 7.26 4.20
C LEU A 138 -12.96 7.86 3.55
N ASN A 139 -14.04 8.01 4.32
CA ASN A 139 -15.29 8.61 3.84
C ASN A 139 -15.30 10.15 3.93
N GLN A 140 -14.28 10.78 4.53
CA GLN A 140 -14.19 12.24 4.62
C GLN A 140 -13.76 12.89 3.29
N GLU A 141 -13.88 14.21 3.24
CA GLU A 141 -13.29 15.02 2.16
C GLU A 141 -11.76 14.99 2.25
N ALA A 142 -11.10 15.04 1.10
CA ALA A 142 -9.65 14.90 0.99
C ALA A 142 -9.08 15.91 0.00
N HIS A 143 -7.91 16.42 0.31
CA HIS A 143 -7.10 17.23 -0.59
C HIS A 143 -6.22 16.32 -1.47
N ILE A 144 -6.79 15.88 -2.58
CA ILE A 144 -6.10 15.07 -3.60
C ILE A 144 -5.36 16.00 -4.56
N VAL A 145 -4.05 15.78 -4.72
CA VAL A 145 -3.20 16.50 -5.67
C VAL A 145 -3.33 15.85 -7.04
N ASP A 146 -3.44 16.66 -8.09
CA ASP A 146 -3.42 16.16 -9.47
C ASP A 146 -2.01 15.68 -9.84
N ILE A 147 -1.90 14.39 -10.18
CA ILE A 147 -0.67 13.75 -10.63
C ILE A 147 -0.87 13.07 -11.98
N GLU A 148 0.23 12.68 -12.64
CA GLU A 148 0.16 12.14 -14.00
C GLU A 148 -0.32 10.69 -14.00
N GLU A 149 0.01 9.93 -12.95
CA GLU A 149 -0.19 8.49 -12.91
C GLU A 149 -1.64 8.08 -12.64
N VAL A 150 -2.40 8.93 -11.95
CA VAL A 150 -3.78 8.65 -11.55
C VAL A 150 -4.56 9.95 -11.33
N SER A 151 -5.78 10.00 -11.85
CA SER A 151 -6.66 11.16 -11.68
C SER A 151 -7.36 11.16 -10.33
N LYS A 152 -7.77 12.35 -9.88
CA LYS A 152 -8.57 12.52 -8.66
C LYS A 152 -9.88 11.74 -8.72
N GLU A 153 -10.55 11.73 -9.87
CA GLU A 153 -11.83 11.02 -10.08
C GLU A 153 -11.64 9.52 -9.88
N ASN A 154 -10.53 8.96 -10.38
CA ASN A 154 -10.19 7.57 -10.21
C ASN A 154 -9.99 7.21 -8.74
N VAL A 155 -9.21 8.02 -8.00
CA VAL A 155 -9.00 7.82 -6.56
C VAL A 155 -10.32 7.85 -5.78
N LEU A 156 -11.19 8.83 -6.07
CA LEU A 156 -12.49 8.94 -5.40
C LEU A 156 -13.41 7.76 -5.73
N ALA A 157 -13.46 7.35 -7.00
CA ALA A 157 -14.23 6.18 -7.43
C ALA A 157 -13.70 4.88 -6.81
N PHE A 158 -12.40 4.81 -6.53
CA PHE A 158 -11.74 3.64 -5.97
C PHE A 158 -12.13 3.35 -4.51
N ARG A 159 -12.61 4.37 -3.76
CA ARG A 159 -13.11 4.22 -2.38
C ARG A 159 -14.16 3.11 -2.24
N LYS A 160 -15.02 2.93 -3.26
CA LYS A 160 -16.04 1.89 -3.22
C LYS A 160 -15.45 0.49 -3.02
N TYR A 161 -14.30 0.21 -3.65
CA TYR A 161 -13.65 -1.10 -3.55
C TYR A 161 -12.98 -1.30 -2.19
N LEU A 162 -12.48 -0.23 -1.57
CA LEU A 162 -12.02 -0.27 -0.18
C LEU A 162 -13.15 -0.60 0.77
N PHE A 163 -14.31 0.04 0.59
CA PHE A 163 -15.47 -0.22 1.43
C PHE A 163 -16.01 -1.64 1.22
N GLU A 164 -16.01 -2.15 -0.01
CA GLU A 164 -16.32 -3.56 -0.28
C GLU A 164 -15.34 -4.50 0.43
N ASP A 165 -14.03 -4.20 0.41
CA ASP A 165 -13.00 -4.99 1.08
C ASP A 165 -13.11 -4.95 2.62
N MET A 166 -13.77 -3.93 3.18
CA MET A 166 -14.09 -3.84 4.62
C MET A 166 -15.29 -4.67 5.03
N LEU A 167 -16.13 -5.09 4.07
CA LEU A 167 -17.28 -5.94 4.32
C LEU A 167 -16.86 -7.40 4.19
N TYR A 168 -16.82 -8.11 5.31
CA TYR A 168 -16.45 -9.52 5.34
C TYR A 168 -17.41 -10.37 6.18
N PRO A 169 -17.67 -11.63 5.77
CA PRO A 169 -18.32 -12.63 6.60
C PRO A 169 -17.53 -12.88 7.88
N LYS A 170 -18.20 -12.94 9.04
CA LYS A 170 -17.54 -13.23 10.34
C LYS A 170 -16.76 -14.54 10.35
N GLN A 171 -17.18 -15.53 9.55
CA GLN A 171 -16.46 -16.80 9.40
C GLN A 171 -15.02 -16.62 8.90
N HIS A 172 -14.72 -15.59 8.10
CA HIS A 172 -13.36 -15.34 7.60
C HIS A 172 -12.35 -15.07 8.73
N LEU A 173 -12.82 -14.65 9.92
CA LEU A 173 -11.96 -14.49 11.10
C LEU A 173 -11.39 -15.82 11.59
N HIS A 174 -12.12 -16.92 11.37
CA HIS A 174 -11.80 -18.24 11.91
C HIS A 174 -11.29 -19.23 10.85
N GLU A 175 -11.44 -18.91 9.55
CA GLU A 175 -10.88 -19.71 8.47
C GLU A 175 -9.35 -19.62 8.44
N ASP A 176 -8.69 -20.74 8.16
CA ASP A 176 -7.23 -20.81 8.09
C ASP A 176 -6.71 -20.18 6.80
N LEU A 177 -5.57 -19.51 6.91
CA LEU A 177 -4.79 -19.05 5.76
C LEU A 177 -4.06 -20.23 5.13
N GLN A 178 -3.94 -20.22 3.80
CA GLN A 178 -3.49 -21.36 3.01
C GLN A 178 -2.11 -21.16 2.39
N VAL A 179 -1.72 -19.90 2.15
CA VAL A 179 -0.44 -19.51 1.57
C VAL A 179 0.41 -18.76 2.57
N PHE A 180 -0.21 -17.92 3.40
CA PHE A 180 0.47 -17.11 4.40
C PHE A 180 0.19 -17.59 5.82
N THR A 181 1.04 -17.19 6.75
CA THR A 181 0.69 -17.16 8.17
C THR A 181 0.30 -15.74 8.56
N PHE A 182 -0.54 -15.60 9.60
CA PHE A 182 -0.96 -14.28 10.05
C PHE A 182 0.24 -13.46 10.58
N ASP A 183 1.13 -14.08 11.36
CA ASP A 183 2.32 -13.44 11.91
C ASP A 183 3.27 -12.93 10.82
N GLN A 184 3.42 -13.64 9.71
CA GLN A 184 4.21 -13.15 8.56
C GLN A 184 3.63 -11.87 7.98
N ILE A 185 2.30 -11.76 7.90
CA ILE A 185 1.63 -10.58 7.34
C ILE A 185 1.66 -9.42 8.32
N VAL A 186 1.50 -9.67 9.62
CA VAL A 186 1.71 -8.67 10.68
C VAL A 186 3.14 -8.13 10.61
N GLY A 187 4.14 -9.01 10.55
CA GLY A 187 5.55 -8.62 10.42
C GLY A 187 5.83 -7.80 9.15
N TYR A 188 5.20 -8.14 8.03
CA TYR A 188 5.25 -7.33 6.80
C TYR A 188 4.69 -5.92 7.01
N ILE A 189 3.50 -5.80 7.59
CA ILE A 189 2.82 -4.52 7.82
C ILE A 189 3.67 -3.64 8.74
N GLU A 190 4.13 -4.18 9.86
CA GLU A 190 4.93 -3.43 10.83
C GLU A 190 6.28 -3.00 10.24
N THR A 191 6.95 -3.88 9.49
CA THR A 191 8.18 -3.54 8.77
C THR A 191 7.94 -2.44 7.72
N ALA A 192 6.83 -2.51 6.99
CA ALA A 192 6.46 -1.49 6.01
C ALA A 192 6.16 -0.13 6.68
N ILE A 193 5.50 -0.14 7.85
CA ILE A 193 5.29 1.06 8.66
C ILE A 193 6.64 1.66 9.08
N GLU A 194 7.54 0.86 9.65
CA GLU A 194 8.85 1.32 10.11
C GLU A 194 9.69 1.89 8.96
N LYS A 195 9.73 1.18 7.83
CA LYS A 195 10.45 1.63 6.62
C LYS A 195 9.85 2.92 6.08
N GLY A 196 8.52 3.02 5.98
CA GLY A 196 7.83 4.24 5.55
C GLY A 196 8.12 5.45 6.45
N VAL A 197 8.06 5.26 7.78
CA VAL A 197 8.43 6.30 8.76
C VAL A 197 9.88 6.73 8.59
N PHE A 198 10.79 5.77 8.42
CA PHE A 198 12.21 6.06 8.23
C PHE A 198 12.43 6.94 7.00
N PHE A 199 11.90 6.55 5.84
CA PHE A 199 12.11 7.30 4.61
C PHE A 199 11.47 8.69 4.64
N ILE A 200 10.23 8.85 5.13
CA ILE A 200 9.61 10.19 5.25
C ILE A 200 10.44 11.12 6.15
N LYS A 201 11.02 10.59 7.25
CA LYS A 201 11.91 11.38 8.11
C LYS A 201 13.20 11.80 7.40
N GLN A 202 13.78 10.96 6.53
CA GLN A 202 14.94 11.34 5.73
C GLN A 202 14.62 12.52 4.80
N LEU A 203 13.45 12.52 4.15
CA LEU A 203 13.03 13.62 3.28
C LEU A 203 12.98 14.98 4.01
N SER A 204 12.53 14.95 5.27
CA SER A 204 12.48 16.16 6.12
C SER A 204 13.87 16.69 6.49
N ASN A 205 14.83 15.78 6.69
CA ASN A 205 16.21 16.13 6.99
C ASN A 205 16.94 16.72 5.77
N GLU A 206 16.74 16.14 4.58
CA GLU A 206 17.32 16.64 3.32
C GLU A 206 16.87 18.06 2.98
N LYS A 207 15.59 18.39 3.25
CA LYS A 207 15.07 19.77 3.15
C LYS A 207 15.70 20.75 4.13
N SER A 208 16.12 20.27 5.30
CA SER A 208 16.77 21.11 6.31
C SER A 208 18.21 21.42 5.93
N THR A 209 18.91 20.47 5.31
CA THR A 209 20.29 20.64 4.84
C THR A 209 20.43 21.44 3.55
N SER A 210 19.42 21.40 2.66
CA SER A 210 19.43 22.16 1.38
C SER A 210 19.05 23.64 1.54
N LYS A 211 18.67 24.08 2.75
CA LYS A 211 18.36 25.48 3.10
C LYS A 211 19.52 26.20 3.82
N ILE A 212 20.68 25.57 3.97
CA ILE A 212 21.91 26.12 4.56
C ILE A 212 22.91 26.37 3.45
#